data_AF-A0A2U2J6R3-F1
#
_entry.id   AF-A0A2U2J6R3-F1
#
_cell.length_a   1.000
_cell.length_b   1.000
_cell.length_c   1.000
_cell.angle_alpha   90.00
_cell.angle_beta   90.00
_cell.angle_gamma   90.00
#
_symmetry.space_group_name_H-M   'P 1'
#
loop_
_entity.id
_entity.type
_entity.pdbx_description
1 polymer ?
#
loop_
_entity_poly.entity_id
_entity_poly.type
_entity_poly.pdbx_seq_one_letter_code
_entity_poly.pdbx_strand_id
1 'polypeptide(L)'
;MKTGILLIVVGVFFYFWNKKVIFYKDRNGKEKIIGEFIKYESVTEKVLRNENHTSFYPFVKINLENGESGVFKLNFRNQLGKSFNKGEKIELFWCNNELLYWKAYEVGILKYLPKKWLF
;
A
#
# COMPACT_ATOMS: atom_id res chain seq x y z
N MET A 1 -18.06 -25.89 -16.51
CA MET A 1 -16.98 -25.76 -15.50
C MET A 1 -15.84 -24.83 -15.95
N LYS A 2 -15.28 -24.99 -17.16
CA LYS A 2 -14.18 -24.14 -17.68
C LYS A 2 -14.55 -22.65 -17.85
N THR A 3 -15.77 -22.35 -18.31
CA THR A 3 -16.29 -20.98 -18.46
C THR A 3 -16.50 -20.24 -17.14
N GLY A 4 -16.91 -20.95 -16.08
CA GLY A 4 -17.09 -20.36 -14.75
C GLY A 4 -15.75 -19.92 -14.13
N ILE A 5 -14.70 -20.74 -14.28
CA ILE A 5 -13.35 -20.40 -13.82
C ILE A 5 -12.83 -19.16 -14.56
N LEU A 6 -13.07 -19.07 -15.87
CA LEU A 6 -12.67 -17.91 -16.66
C LEU A 6 -13.33 -16.61 -16.17
N LEU A 7 -14.64 -16.64 -15.88
CA LEU A 7 -15.36 -15.48 -15.33
C LEU A 7 -14.81 -15.05 -13.97
N ILE A 8 -14.47 -16.01 -13.10
CA ILE A 8 -13.84 -15.73 -11.79
C ILE A 8 -12.48 -15.04 -11.99
N VAL A 9 -11.63 -15.56 -12.90
CA VAL A 9 -10.32 -14.97 -13.18
C VAL A 9 -10.45 -13.54 -13.72
N VAL A 10 -11.38 -13.31 -14.63
CA VAL A 10 -11.67 -11.96 -15.16
C VAL A 10 -12.17 -11.03 -14.05
N GLY A 11 -13.07 -11.50 -13.19
CA GLY A 11 -13.57 -10.73 -12.04
C GLY A 11 -12.46 -10.33 -11.06
N VAL A 12 -11.57 -11.27 -10.72
CA VAL A 12 -10.41 -11.01 -9.86
C VAL A 12 -9.48 -9.98 -10.50
N PHE A 13 -9.21 -10.10 -11.80
CA PHE A 13 -8.39 -9.15 -12.53
C PHE A 13 -8.99 -7.74 -12.51
N PHE A 14 -10.29 -7.63 -12.75
CA PHE A 14 -11.02 -6.36 -12.73
C PHE A 14 -11.02 -5.72 -11.34
N TYR A 15 -11.17 -6.52 -10.28
CA TYR A 15 -11.07 -6.07 -8.89
C TYR A 15 -9.70 -5.42 -8.59
N PHE A 16 -8.60 -6.10 -8.94
CA PHE A 16 -7.26 -5.56 -8.74
C PHE A 16 -6.98 -4.32 -9.60
N TRP A 17 -7.49 -4.27 -10.83
CA TRP A 17 -7.35 -3.11 -11.69
C TRP A 17 -8.09 -1.89 -11.12
N ASN A 18 -9.33 -2.06 -10.64
CA ASN A 18 -10.07 -1.01 -9.94
C ASN A 18 -9.28 -0.42 -8.77
N LYS A 19 -8.76 -1.30 -7.89
CA LYS A 19 -7.95 -0.89 -6.72
C LYS A 19 -6.71 -0.11 -7.14
N LYS A 20 -6.02 -0.56 -8.21
CA LYS A 20 -4.87 0.13 -8.77
C LYS A 20 -5.26 1.53 -9.27
N VAL A 21 -6.31 1.66 -10.06
CA VAL A 21 -6.77 2.96 -10.60
C VAL A 21 -7.09 3.94 -9.47
N ILE A 22 -7.83 3.49 -8.45
CA ILE A 22 -8.14 4.32 -7.27
C ILE A 22 -6.87 4.79 -6.57
N PHE A 23 -5.91 3.90 -6.36
CA PHE A 23 -4.62 4.27 -5.75
C PHE A 23 -3.87 5.34 -6.56
N TYR A 24 -3.82 5.22 -7.89
CA TYR A 24 -3.16 6.23 -8.72
C TYR A 24 -3.92 7.55 -8.76
N LYS A 25 -5.25 7.53 -8.62
CA LYS A 25 -6.07 8.73 -8.42
C LYS A 25 -5.75 9.41 -7.08
N ASP A 26 -5.69 8.64 -6.00
CA ASP A 26 -5.36 9.13 -4.65
C ASP A 26 -3.95 9.71 -4.56
N ARG A 27 -3.01 9.12 -5.30
CA ARG A 27 -1.61 9.58 -5.40
C ARG A 27 -1.46 10.81 -6.29
N ASN A 28 -2.39 11.07 -7.20
CA ASN A 28 -2.26 12.16 -8.15
C ASN A 28 -2.24 13.51 -7.43
N GLY A 29 -1.25 14.36 -7.74
CA GLY A 29 -1.06 15.65 -7.08
C GLY A 29 -0.56 15.58 -5.63
N LYS A 30 -0.21 14.39 -5.11
CA LYS A 30 0.38 14.25 -3.78
C LYS A 30 1.90 14.44 -3.82
N GLU A 31 2.41 15.07 -2.78
CA GLU A 31 3.84 15.23 -2.58
C GLU A 31 4.50 13.89 -2.30
N LYS A 32 5.68 13.69 -2.89
CA LYS A 32 6.50 12.52 -2.64
C LYS A 32 7.41 12.79 -1.45
N ILE A 33 7.33 11.92 -0.46
CA ILE A 33 8.15 11.96 0.75
C ILE A 33 9.15 10.80 0.69
N ILE A 34 10.37 11.03 1.18
CA ILE A 34 11.36 9.96 1.38
C ILE A 34 11.40 9.59 2.85
N GLY A 35 11.02 8.35 3.16
CA GLY A 35 11.15 7.77 4.49
C GLY A 35 12.27 6.72 4.54
N GLU A 36 12.65 6.31 5.73
CA GLU A 36 13.58 5.21 5.98
C GLU A 36 12.85 4.07 6.69
N PHE A 37 12.91 2.87 6.13
CA PHE A 37 12.34 1.70 6.80
C PHE A 37 13.16 1.33 8.04
N ILE A 38 12.48 1.17 9.19
CA ILE A 38 13.13 0.86 10.47
C ILE A 38 12.97 -0.62 10.82
N LYS A 39 11.72 -1.07 10.85
CA LYS A 39 11.34 -2.42 11.30
C LYS A 39 9.92 -2.73 10.87
N TYR A 40 9.58 -4.00 10.91
CA TYR A 40 8.19 -4.40 10.98
C TYR A 40 7.76 -4.57 12.43
N GLU A 41 6.49 -4.27 12.71
CA GLU A 41 5.91 -4.40 14.04
C GLU A 41 4.49 -4.94 13.96
N SER A 42 4.12 -5.74 14.94
CA SER A 42 2.79 -6.32 15.08
C SER A 42 1.84 -5.29 15.69
N VAL A 43 0.78 -4.97 14.98
CA VAL A 43 -0.27 -4.04 15.43
C VAL A 43 -1.56 -4.82 15.57
N THR A 44 -2.13 -4.78 16.78
CA THR A 44 -3.43 -5.39 17.08
C THR A 44 -4.49 -4.32 17.03
N GLU A 45 -5.40 -4.42 16.07
CA GLU A 45 -6.52 -3.50 15.90
C GLU A 45 -7.82 -4.19 16.31
N LYS A 46 -8.69 -3.45 17.01
CA LYS A 46 -10.01 -3.94 17.39
C LYS A 46 -10.95 -3.78 16.21
N VAL A 47 -11.41 -4.88 15.62
CA VAL A 47 -12.27 -4.85 14.42
C VAL A 47 -13.74 -4.89 14.83
N LEU A 48 -14.07 -5.74 15.81
CA LEU A 48 -15.42 -5.85 16.38
C LEU A 48 -15.37 -5.82 17.90
N ARG A 49 -16.54 -5.75 18.54
CA ARG A 49 -16.66 -5.62 20.01
C ARG A 49 -15.82 -6.65 20.78
N ASN A 50 -15.69 -7.85 20.23
CA ASN A 50 -14.97 -8.99 20.83
C ASN A 50 -13.86 -9.58 19.92
N GLU A 51 -13.54 -8.94 18.79
CA GLU A 51 -12.55 -9.47 17.84
C GLU A 51 -11.40 -8.50 17.64
N ASN A 52 -10.20 -9.03 17.82
CA ASN A 52 -8.95 -8.34 17.57
C ASN A 52 -8.28 -8.96 16.34
N HIS A 53 -7.76 -8.13 15.46
CA HIS A 53 -6.98 -8.55 14.32
C HIS A 53 -5.54 -8.08 14.46
N THR A 54 -4.62 -9.02 14.48
CA THR A 54 -3.18 -8.76 14.57
C THR A 54 -2.58 -8.79 13.18
N SER A 55 -1.96 -7.69 12.76
CA SER A 55 -1.32 -7.56 11.45
C SER A 55 0.10 -7.02 11.60
N PHE A 56 0.99 -7.44 10.69
CA PHE A 56 2.39 -7.05 10.71
C PHE A 56 2.63 -5.92 9.70
N TYR A 57 3.00 -4.74 10.19
CA TYR A 57 3.15 -3.54 9.36
C TYR A 57 4.58 -3.02 9.34
N PRO A 58 5.05 -2.48 8.22
CA PRO A 58 6.29 -1.73 8.17
C PRO A 58 6.16 -0.39 8.91
N PHE A 59 7.19 -0.01 9.65
CA PHE A 59 7.32 1.29 10.27
C PHE A 59 8.51 2.05 9.68
N VAL A 60 8.28 3.33 9.44
CA VAL A 60 9.17 4.16 8.62
C VAL A 60 9.44 5.47 9.35
N LYS A 61 10.70 5.90 9.35
CA LYS A 61 11.12 7.20 9.85
C LYS A 61 10.98 8.23 8.75
N ILE A 62 10.33 9.35 9.04
CA ILE A 62 10.28 10.52 8.14
C ILE A 62 10.89 11.70 8.88
N ASN A 63 11.78 12.42 8.21
CA ASN A 63 12.29 13.69 8.69
C ASN A 63 11.30 14.80 8.29
N LEU A 64 10.86 15.58 9.28
CA LEU A 64 9.93 16.69 9.11
C LEU A 64 10.72 17.99 8.88
N GLU A 65 10.06 18.99 8.28
CA GLU A 65 10.70 20.25 7.89
C GLU A 65 11.28 21.04 9.08
N ASN A 66 10.72 20.85 10.27
CA ASN A 66 11.19 21.46 11.52
C ASN A 66 12.45 20.78 12.10
N GLY A 67 13.04 19.82 11.39
CA GLY A 67 14.21 19.05 11.85
C GLY A 67 13.86 17.91 12.82
N GLU A 68 12.58 17.75 13.17
CA GLU A 68 12.11 16.61 13.94
C GLU A 68 12.00 15.36 13.06
N SER A 69 11.92 14.19 13.70
CA SER A 69 11.66 12.94 12.98
C SER A 69 10.53 12.17 13.63
N GLY A 70 9.57 11.76 12.83
CA GLY A 70 8.45 10.91 13.26
C GLY A 70 8.60 9.49 12.76
N VAL A 71 8.06 8.53 13.52
CA VAL A 71 7.95 7.13 13.13
C VAL A 71 6.50 6.81 12.84
N PHE A 72 6.21 6.36 11.63
CA PHE A 72 4.86 6.19 11.14
C PHE A 72 4.63 4.77 10.63
N LYS A 73 3.42 4.25 10.86
CA LYS A 73 2.94 3.00 10.27
C LYS A 73 2.74 3.22 8.77
N LEU A 74 3.39 2.41 7.94
CA LEU A 74 3.23 2.45 6.49
C LEU A 74 2.15 1.45 6.06
N ASN A 75 1.14 1.94 5.35
CA ASN A 75 0.08 1.13 4.76
C ASN A 75 0.42 0.82 3.29
N PHE A 76 0.58 -0.47 2.97
CA PHE A 76 0.87 -0.91 1.59
C PHE A 76 -0.35 -0.87 0.67
N ARG A 77 -1.59 -0.80 1.21
CA ARG A 77 -2.89 -0.99 0.53
C ARG A 77 -3.07 -2.30 -0.25
N ASN A 78 -1.98 -3.00 -0.55
CA ASN A 78 -1.91 -4.28 -1.22
C ASN A 78 -1.17 -5.26 -0.31
N GLN A 79 -1.78 -6.43 -0.07
CA GLN A 79 -1.22 -7.48 0.79
C GLN A 79 -0.07 -8.27 0.15
N LEU A 80 0.16 -8.13 -1.17
CA LEU A 80 1.29 -8.74 -1.88
C LEU A 80 2.59 -7.93 -1.66
N GLY A 81 2.87 -7.61 -0.40
CA GLY A 81 3.84 -6.61 0.04
C GLY A 81 5.26 -6.90 -0.44
N LYS A 82 5.97 -5.82 -0.76
CA LYS A 82 7.43 -5.84 -0.93
C LYS A 82 8.08 -5.98 0.45
N SER A 83 9.15 -6.77 0.55
CA SER A 83 10.01 -6.78 1.73
C SER A 83 10.98 -5.59 1.70
N PHE A 84 11.19 -4.95 2.84
CA PHE A 84 12.15 -3.86 3.00
C PHE A 84 13.34 -4.25 3.86
N ASN A 85 14.50 -3.73 3.51
CA ASN A 85 15.70 -3.84 4.33
C ASN A 85 15.77 -2.68 5.33
N LYS A 86 16.22 -2.95 6.56
CA LYS A 86 16.46 -1.89 7.57
C LYS A 86 17.38 -0.80 6.99
N GLY A 87 16.97 0.45 7.09
CA GLY A 87 17.68 1.60 6.51
C GLY A 87 17.33 1.91 5.04
N GLU A 88 16.50 1.08 4.38
CA GLU A 88 16.10 1.33 3.00
C GLU A 88 15.31 2.64 2.90
N LYS A 89 15.75 3.52 1.99
CA LYS A 89 15.01 4.73 1.64
C LYS A 89 13.88 4.39 0.70
N ILE A 90 12.67 4.78 1.07
CA ILE A 90 11.44 4.44 0.37
C ILE A 90 10.64 5.69 0.04
N GLU A 91 10.05 5.69 -1.15
CA GLU A 91 9.16 6.76 -1.61
C GLU A 91 7.76 6.54 -1.05
N LEU A 92 7.19 7.58 -0.43
CA LEU A 92 5.95 7.56 0.33
C LEU A 92 5.09 8.78 -0.02
N PHE A 93 3.82 8.75 0.39
CA PHE A 93 2.94 9.91 0.33
C PHE A 93 1.80 9.79 1.35
N TRP A 94 1.26 10.93 1.80
CA TRP A 94 0.09 10.97 2.68
C TRP A 94 -1.22 10.97 1.89
N CYS A 95 -2.19 10.16 2.33
CA CYS A 95 -3.54 10.14 1.80
C CYS A 95 -4.52 9.74 2.91
N ASN A 96 -5.53 10.57 3.19
CA ASN A 96 -6.57 10.30 4.19
C ASN A 96 -6.01 9.87 5.57
N ASN A 97 -5.01 10.58 6.08
CA ASN A 97 -4.28 10.29 7.32
C ASN A 97 -3.51 8.95 7.33
N GLU A 98 -3.38 8.29 6.19
CA GLU A 98 -2.54 7.11 6.02
C GLU A 98 -1.26 7.45 5.25
N LEU A 99 -0.15 6.86 5.67
CA LEU A 99 1.10 6.91 4.95
C LEU A 99 1.17 5.74 3.99
N LEU A 100 1.27 6.01 2.69
CA LEU A 100 1.18 5.01 1.64
C LEU A 100 2.51 4.82 0.90
N TYR A 101 2.80 3.59 0.50
CA TYR A 101 3.97 3.28 -0.31
C TYR A 101 3.76 3.73 -1.76
N TRP A 102 4.64 4.58 -2.29
CA TRP A 102 4.49 5.18 -3.63
C TRP A 102 4.36 4.15 -4.76
N LYS A 103 5.02 3.00 -4.60
CA LYS A 103 5.11 1.90 -5.58
C LYS A 103 4.29 0.67 -5.17
N ALA A 104 3.26 0.82 -4.34
CA ALA A 104 2.40 -0.26 -3.85
C ALA A 104 1.85 -1.23 -4.93
N TYR A 105 1.62 -0.73 -6.14
CA TYR A 105 1.11 -1.49 -7.29
C TYR A 105 2.15 -1.72 -8.40
N GLU A 106 3.44 -1.47 -8.14
CA GLU A 106 4.53 -1.76 -9.08
C GLU A 106 5.24 -3.09 -8.72
N VAL A 107 4.45 -4.07 -8.26
CA VAL A 107 4.90 -5.41 -7.84
C VAL A 107 4.20 -6.50 -8.64
N GLY A 108 4.93 -7.57 -8.97
CA GLY A 108 4.40 -8.77 -9.63
C GLY A 108 3.58 -8.48 -10.90
N ILE A 109 2.49 -9.25 -11.07
CA ILE A 109 1.56 -9.13 -12.20
C ILE A 109 0.85 -7.76 -12.19
N LEU A 110 0.63 -7.18 -11.00
CA LEU A 110 -0.06 -5.90 -10.87
C LEU A 110 0.69 -4.76 -11.56
N LYS A 111 2.01 -4.86 -11.74
CA LYS A 111 2.82 -3.89 -12.49
C LYS A 111 2.27 -3.67 -13.91
N TYR A 112 1.82 -4.74 -14.58
CA TYR A 112 1.35 -4.72 -15.96
C TYR A 112 -0.09 -4.23 -16.13
N LEU A 113 -0.86 -4.12 -15.04
CA LEU A 113 -2.20 -3.54 -15.09
C LEU A 113 -2.14 -2.05 -15.46
N PRO A 114 -3.08 -1.51 -16.24
CA PRO A 114 -3.13 -0.08 -16.53
C PRO A 114 -3.33 0.77 -15.26
N LYS A 115 -2.74 1.98 -15.26
CA LYS A 115 -2.82 2.93 -14.14
C LYS A 115 -4.13 3.77 -14.16
N LYS A 116 -4.83 3.78 -15.29
CA LYS A 116 -6.11 4.48 -15.52
C LYS A 116 -7.04 3.58 -16.32
N TRP A 117 -8.34 3.90 -16.30
CA TRP A 117 -9.28 3.33 -17.26
C TRP A 117 -8.89 3.74 -18.68
N LEU A 118 -9.08 2.81 -19.61
CA LEU A 118 -8.79 3.01 -21.03
C LEU A 118 -10.05 3.39 -21.83
N PHE A 119 -11.16 3.63 -21.14
CA PHE A 119 -12.47 3.97 -21.69
C PHE A 119 -12.90 5.34 -21.17
#